data_AF-A0A924KUP1-F1
#
_entry.id   AF-A0A924KUP1-F1
#
_cell.length_a   1.000
_cell.length_b   1.000
_cell.length_c   1.000
_cell.angle_alpha   90.00
_cell.angle_beta   90.00
_cell.angle_gamma   90.00
#
_symmetry.space_group_name_H-M   'P 1'
#
loop_
_entity.id
_entity.type
_entity.pdbx_description
1 polymer ?
#
loop_
_entity_poly.entity_id
_entity_poly.type
_entity_poly.pdbx_seq_one_letter_code
_entity_poly.pdbx_strand_id
1 'polypeptide(L)' 'MNGKVRDNMGELEGRAYKHTLMSFWTDTTPTADRAVTEWMVKGNAGDEVKITARHEKAGALHIKVVLK' A
#
# COMPACT_ATOMS: atom_id res chain seq x y z
N MET A 1 -8.31 -15.88 -10.88
CA MET A 1 -7.95 -14.73 -11.72
C MET A 1 -9.01 -13.64 -11.52
N ASN A 2 -8.99 -12.96 -10.38
CA ASN A 2 -10.03 -11.99 -10.03
C ASN A 2 -9.34 -10.75 -9.43
N GLY A 3 -8.64 -10.00 -10.27
CA GLY A 3 -7.99 -8.75 -9.87
C GLY A 3 -9.07 -7.68 -9.80
N LYS A 4 -9.49 -7.30 -8.58
CA LYS A 4 -10.41 -6.17 -8.43
C LYS A 4 -9.72 -4.90 -8.92
N VAL A 5 -10.45 -4.08 -9.68
CA VAL A 5 -9.98 -2.77 -10.19
C VAL A 5 -9.57 -1.83 -9.05
N ARG A 6 -10.17 -2.02 -7.87
CA ARG A 6 -9.86 -1.30 -6.65
C ARG A 6 -9.74 -2.27 -5.49
N ASP A 7 -8.71 -2.07 -4.67
CA ASP A 7 -8.53 -2.75 -3.42
C ASP A 7 -8.61 -1.75 -2.26
N ASN A 8 -9.26 -2.13 -1.17
CA ASN A 8 -9.33 -1.31 0.03
C ASN A 8 -8.45 -2.00 1.06
N MET A 9 -7.26 -1.44 1.29
CA MET A 9 -6.33 -1.95 2.29
C MET A 9 -6.60 -1.29 3.64
N GLY A 10 -6.23 -1.97 4.72
CA GLY A 10 -6.34 -1.41 6.08
C GLY A 10 -5.52 -0.14 6.26
N GLU A 11 -5.83 0.61 7.32
CA GLU A 11 -5.10 1.82 7.69
C GLU A 11 -3.90 1.50 8.60
N LEU A 12 -2.93 2.43 8.66
CA LEU A 12 -1.90 2.38 9.69
C LEU A 12 -2.53 2.68 11.06
N GLU A 13 -2.58 1.69 11.95
CA GLU A 13 -2.97 1.88 13.36
C GLU A 13 -1.94 2.71 14.15
N GLY A 14 -0.80 3.04 13.52
CA GLY A 14 0.26 3.83 14.10
C GLY A 14 0.99 3.06 15.19
N ARG A 15 1.23 3.71 16.34
CA ARG A 15 1.94 3.11 17.48
C ARG A 15 1.03 2.69 18.63
N ALA A 16 -0.29 2.70 18.43
CA ALA A 16 -1.26 2.40 19.50
C ALA A 16 -1.01 1.03 20.18
N TYR A 17 -0.53 0.04 19.41
CA TYR A 17 -0.21 -1.30 19.88
C TYR A 17 1.26 -1.68 19.71
N LYS A 18 2.14 -0.71 19.46
CA LYS A 18 3.58 -0.93 19.26
C LYS A 18 4.34 -0.56 20.52
N HIS A 19 5.23 -1.43 20.99
CA HIS A 19 6.08 -1.10 22.14
C HIS A 19 7.03 0.07 21.82
N THR A 20 7.13 1.03 22.74
CA THR A 20 8.11 2.11 22.65
C THR A 20 9.52 1.58 22.91
N LEU A 21 10.55 2.22 22.34
CA LEU A 21 11.97 1.87 22.57
C LEU A 21 12.43 2.03 24.03
N MET A 22 11.61 2.64 24.90
CA MET A 22 11.86 2.77 26.34
C MET A 22 11.37 1.55 27.14
N SER A 23 10.66 0.61 26.50
CA SER A 23 10.21 -0.64 27.10
C SER A 23 11.29 -1.71 26.93
N PHE A 24 11.51 -2.53 27.96
CA PHE A 24 12.45 -3.66 27.95
C PHE A 24 12.08 -4.77 26.93
N TRP A 25 10.90 -4.68 26.31
CA TRP A 25 10.48 -5.48 25.16
C TRP A 25 10.50 -4.62 23.90
N THR A 26 11.50 -4.84 23.04
CA THR A 26 11.63 -4.13 21.76
C THR A 26 10.68 -4.75 20.73
N ASP A 27 9.89 -3.90 20.08
CA ASP A 27 9.15 -4.31 18.89
C ASP A 27 10.12 -4.46 17.72
N THR A 28 10.33 -5.70 17.27
CA THR A 28 11.23 -6.05 16.17
C THR A 28 10.62 -5.80 14.79
N THR A 29 9.32 -5.45 14.72
CA THR A 29 8.57 -5.25 13.46
C THR A 29 7.79 -3.93 13.44
N PRO A 30 8.47 -2.78 13.58
CA PRO A 30 7.83 -1.46 13.68
C PRO A 30 7.08 -1.03 12.41
N THR A 31 7.25 -1.74 11.29
CA THR A 31 6.57 -1.47 10.01
C THR A 31 5.64 -2.61 9.57
N ALA A 32 5.24 -3.51 10.49
CA ALA A 32 4.36 -4.63 10.16
C ALA A 32 3.02 -4.18 9.56
N ASP A 33 2.61 -2.93 9.79
CA ASP A 33 1.33 -2.38 9.36
C ASP A 33 1.37 -1.89 7.89
N ARG A 34 2.47 -2.16 7.16
CA ARG A 34 2.59 -1.80 5.74
C ARG A 34 1.67 -2.67 4.89
N ALA A 35 0.72 -2.04 4.21
CA ALA A 35 -0.10 -2.71 3.22
C ALA A 35 0.67 -2.93 1.90
N VAL A 36 0.58 -4.13 1.34
CA VAL A 36 1.19 -4.52 0.05
C VAL A 36 0.13 -5.25 -0.78
N THR A 37 -0.04 -4.82 -2.03
CA THR A 37 -0.99 -5.40 -2.98
C THR A 37 -0.36 -5.48 -4.36
N GLU A 38 -0.78 -6.48 -5.12
CA GLU A 38 -0.27 -6.76 -6.45
C GLU A 38 -1.44 -6.97 -7.41
N TRP A 39 -1.28 -6.45 -8.62
CA TRP A 39 -2.23 -6.62 -9.71
C TRP A 39 -1.51 -7.10 -10.96
N MET A 40 -2.17 -8.00 -11.68
CA MET A 40 -1.80 -8.33 -13.05
C MET A 40 -2.70 -7.53 -13.99
N VAL A 41 -2.10 -6.62 -14.76
CA VAL A 41 -2.80 -5.79 -15.74
C VAL A 41 -2.46 -6.27 -17.14
N LYS A 42 -3.49 -6.49 -17.97
CA LYS A 42 -3.33 -6.88 -19.37
C LYS A 42 -3.78 -5.73 -20.26
N GLY A 43 -2.93 -5.35 -21.20
CA GLY A 43 -3.17 -4.33 -22.22
C GLY A 43 -2.19 -4.51 -23.37
N ASN A 44 -2.24 -3.60 -24.34
CA ASN A 44 -1.30 -3.57 -25.45
C ASN A 44 0.01 -2.89 -25.04
N ALA A 45 1.11 -3.21 -25.73
CA ALA A 45 2.35 -2.46 -25.59
C ALA A 45 2.12 -0.98 -25.95
N GLY A 46 2.56 -0.08 -25.07
CA GLY A 46 2.35 1.36 -25.18
C GLY A 46 1.11 1.88 -24.44
N ASP A 47 0.22 1.02 -23.93
CA ASP A 47 -0.93 1.47 -23.14
C ASP A 47 -0.48 2.12 -21.82
N GLU A 48 -1.13 3.22 -21.44
CA GLU A 48 -0.89 3.92 -20.17
C GLU A 48 -1.88 3.44 -19.09
N VAL A 49 -1.34 2.85 -18.02
CA VAL A 49 -2.10 2.46 -16.82
C VAL A 49 -1.93 3.53 -15.75
N LYS A 50 -3.05 4.09 -15.29
CA LYS A 50 -3.09 5.07 -14.20
C LYS A 50 -3.37 4.36 -12.88
N ILE A 51 -2.49 4.53 -11.91
CA ILE A 51 -2.62 3.95 -10.57
C ILE A 51 -2.83 5.08 -9.57
N THR A 52 -3.81 4.93 -8.69
CA THR A 52 -4.10 5.89 -7.61
C THR A 52 -4.11 5.16 -6.28
N ALA A 53 -3.26 5.60 -5.35
CA ALA A 53 -3.30 5.19 -3.96
C ALA A 53 -3.78 6.38 -3.11
N ARG A 54 -4.84 6.20 -2.33
CA ARG A 54 -5.43 7.27 -1.50
C ARG A 54 -5.55 6.81 -0.07
N HIS A 55 -5.17 7.68 0.85
CA HIS A 55 -5.32 7.51 2.29
C HIS A 55 -5.87 8.81 2.89
N GLU A 56 -6.85 8.72 3.78
CA GLU A 56 -7.55 9.92 4.29
C GLU A 56 -6.60 10.88 5.02
N LYS A 57 -5.71 10.35 5.85
CA LYS A 57 -4.75 11.14 6.64
C LYS A 57 -3.42 11.46 5.93
N ALA A 58 -3.05 10.70 4.90
CA ALA A 58 -1.73 10.81 4.26
C ALA A 58 -1.81 11.38 2.84
N GLY A 59 -3.02 11.64 2.33
CA GLY A 59 -3.24 12.19 1.00
C GLY A 59 -3.34 11.12 -0.09
N ALA A 60 -3.07 11.52 -1.33
CA ALA A 60 -3.16 10.63 -2.49
C ALA A 60 -1.91 10.70 -3.37
N LEU A 61 -1.51 9.55 -3.89
CA LEU A 61 -0.46 9.38 -4.88
C LEU A 61 -1.10 8.96 -6.20
N HIS A 62 -0.71 9.62 -7.28
CA HIS A 62 -1.12 9.30 -8.64
C HIS A 62 0.11 9.03 -9.49
N ILE A 63 0.18 7.86 -10.12
CA ILE A 63 1.27 7.48 -11.01
C ILE A 63 0.73 6.92 -12.32
N LYS A 64 1.58 6.96 -13.33
CA LYS A 64 1.33 6.41 -14.66
C LYS A 64 2.42 5.41 -14.99
N VAL A 65 2.02 4.25 -15.49
CA VAL A 65 2.93 3.18 -15.92
C VAL A 65 2.58 2.83 -17.35
N VAL A 66 3.58 2.80 -18.23
CA VAL A 66 3.41 2.37 -19.62
C VAL A 66 3.68 0.88 -19.70
N LEU A 67 2.75 0.13 -20.31
CA LEU A 67 2.93 -1.29 -20.57
C LEU A 67 3.96 -1.48 -21.68
N LYS A 68 4.94 -2.35 -21.46
CA LYS A 68 5.98 -2.69 -22.44
C LYS A 68 5.58 -3.90 -23.27
#